data_AF-A0A841ASJ0-F1
#
_entry.id   AF-A0A841ASJ0-F1
#
_cell.length_a   1.000
_cell.length_b   1.000
_cell.length_c   1.000
_cell.angle_alpha   90.00
_cell.angle_beta   90.00
_cell.angle_gamma   90.00
#
_symmetry.space_group_name_H-M   'P 1'
#
loop_
_entity.id
_entity.type
_entity.pdbx_description
1 polymer ?
#
loop_
_entity_poly.entity_id
_entity_poly.type
_entity_poly.pdbx_seq_one_letter_code
_entity_poly.pdbx_strand_id
1 'polypeptide(L)'
;MTTRTALTDVELDRRVARGKRVFMYAAFAMLLFFLLSLLNFVLAGGRMGLRDTARWDETAAWPLIPLPAFLVIAAGLAAVIGVFLAVPYFRHDTADDLVLMGVVSIILFGFMSLFFAGVYTSTSGIPTDFDSYPEQGVGWHWIAAAIQIPAVIALTVRGISLYRAHKRRKQDSHLESA
;
A
#
# COMPACT_ATOMS: atom_id res chain seq x y z
N MET A 1 -7.40 29.19 -27.75
CA MET A 1 -6.09 29.39 -27.07
C MET A 1 -6.33 29.31 -25.57
N THR A 2 -6.12 28.15 -24.96
CA THR A 2 -6.20 27.98 -23.51
C THR A 2 -4.83 28.29 -22.92
N THR A 3 -4.71 29.43 -22.25
CA THR A 3 -3.53 29.85 -21.51
C THR A 3 -3.27 28.82 -20.41
N ARG A 4 -2.30 27.92 -20.59
CA ARG A 4 -1.77 27.11 -19.48
C ARG A 4 -1.05 28.07 -18.54
N THR A 5 -1.73 28.54 -17.50
CA THR A 5 -1.07 29.16 -16.35
C THR A 5 -0.10 28.13 -15.78
N ALA A 6 1.20 28.41 -15.89
CA ALA A 6 2.22 27.60 -15.24
C ALA A 6 1.98 27.67 -13.73
N LEU A 7 1.82 26.51 -13.09
CA LEU A 7 1.69 26.44 -11.63
C LEU A 7 2.99 26.95 -10.99
N THR A 8 2.84 27.71 -9.90
CA THR A 8 3.99 28.12 -9.08
C THR A 8 4.57 26.93 -8.31
N ASP A 9 5.84 26.99 -7.93
CA ASP A 9 6.49 25.92 -7.15
C ASP A 9 5.73 25.63 -5.83
N VAL A 10 5.21 26.69 -5.18
CA VAL A 10 4.40 26.58 -3.97
C VAL A 10 3.11 25.78 -4.20
N GLU A 11 2.46 25.93 -5.35
CA GLU A 11 1.26 25.18 -5.68
C GLU A 11 1.55 23.72 -6.00
N LEU A 12 2.68 23.44 -6.64
CA LEU A 12 3.15 22.07 -6.90
C LEU A 12 3.43 21.34 -5.59
N ASP A 13 4.16 21.97 -4.67
CA ASP A 13 4.49 21.39 -3.37
C ASP A 13 3.25 21.12 -2.52
N ARG A 14 2.26 22.03 -2.56
CA ARG A 14 0.96 21.82 -1.90
C ARG A 14 0.21 20.61 -2.44
N ARG A 15 0.27 20.36 -3.76
CA ARG A 15 -0.39 19.21 -4.39
C ARG A 15 0.30 17.89 -4.00
N VAL A 16 1.63 17.85 -4.05
CA VAL A 16 2.42 16.70 -3.57
C VAL A 16 2.09 16.42 -2.10
N ALA A 17 2.16 17.44 -1.25
CA ALA A 17 1.88 17.31 0.18
C ALA A 17 0.45 16.83 0.46
N ARG A 18 -0.54 17.24 -0.34
CA ARG A 18 -1.93 16.77 -0.20
C ARG A 18 -2.04 15.28 -0.54
N GLY A 19 -1.50 14.84 -1.67
CA GLY A 19 -1.51 13.42 -2.05
C GLY A 19 -0.77 12.55 -1.04
N LYS A 20 0.41 13.01 -0.60
CA LYS A 20 1.21 12.37 0.46
C LYS A 20 0.44 12.24 1.77
N ARG A 21 -0.30 13.27 2.21
CA ARG A 21 -1.11 13.18 3.44
C ARG A 21 -2.17 12.08 3.34
N VAL A 22 -2.91 12.03 2.22
CA VAL A 22 -3.92 10.99 1.99
C VAL A 22 -3.28 9.59 2.03
N PHE A 23 -2.14 9.43 1.35
CA PHE A 23 -1.37 8.19 1.37
C PHE A 23 -0.91 7.81 2.78
N MET A 24 -0.36 8.75 3.55
CA MET A 24 0.13 8.50 4.91
C MET A 24 -0.99 8.12 5.86
N TYR A 25 -2.17 8.74 5.77
CA TYR A 25 -3.32 8.33 6.57
C TYR A 25 -3.76 6.90 6.26
N ALA A 26 -3.75 6.51 4.99
CA ALA A 26 -4.01 5.13 4.59
C ALA A 26 -2.93 4.17 5.13
N ALA A 27 -1.66 4.57 5.09
CA ALA A 27 -0.55 3.77 5.60
C ALA A 27 -0.64 3.56 7.13
N PHE A 28 -0.99 4.62 7.88
CA PHE A 28 -1.24 4.52 9.31
C PHE A 28 -2.43 3.63 9.64
N ALA A 29 -3.53 3.70 8.86
CA ALA A 29 -4.66 2.79 9.03
C ALA A 29 -4.24 1.33 8.80
N MET A 30 -3.44 1.07 7.75
CA MET A 30 -2.95 -0.28 7.47
C MET A 30 -2.01 -0.80 8.57
N LEU A 31 -1.13 0.05 9.09
CA LEU A 31 -0.27 -0.28 10.23
C LEU A 31 -1.11 -0.59 11.48
N LEU A 32 -2.16 0.18 11.74
CA LEU A 32 -3.08 -0.08 12.85
C LEU A 32 -3.77 -1.44 12.70
N PHE A 33 -4.23 -1.80 11.49
CA PHE A 33 -4.81 -3.12 11.23
C PHE A 33 -3.81 -4.25 11.48
N PHE A 34 -2.54 -4.05 11.13
CA PHE A 34 -1.47 -5.00 11.44
C PHE A 34 -1.25 -5.13 12.95
N LEU A 35 -1.18 -4.03 13.68
CA LEU A 35 -1.02 -4.05 15.14
C LEU A 35 -2.20 -4.72 15.84
N LEU A 36 -3.43 -4.50 15.36
CA LEU A 36 -4.62 -5.21 15.84
C LEU A 36 -4.55 -6.72 15.57
N SER A 37 -4.05 -7.10 14.39
CA SER A 37 -3.83 -8.52 14.05
C SER A 37 -2.75 -9.16 14.92
N LEU A 38 -1.69 -8.41 15.23
CA LEU A 38 -0.63 -8.86 16.15
C LEU A 38 -1.17 -9.00 17.58
N LEU A 39 -2.01 -8.08 18.04
CA LEU A 39 -2.66 -8.19 19.34
C LEU A 39 -3.55 -9.43 19.40
N ASN A 40 -4.38 -9.67 18.37
CA ASN A 40 -5.19 -10.89 18.26
C ASN A 40 -4.30 -12.15 18.34
N PHE A 41 -3.14 -12.13 17.68
CA PHE A 41 -2.22 -13.27 17.65
C PHE A 41 -1.64 -13.56 19.03
N VAL A 42 -1.22 -12.51 19.74
CA VAL A 42 -0.68 -12.62 21.11
C VAL A 42 -1.72 -13.18 22.07
N LEU A 43 -2.95 -12.64 22.01
CA LEU A 43 -4.04 -13.04 22.90
C LEU A 43 -4.56 -14.45 22.60
N ALA A 44 -4.51 -14.88 21.35
CA ALA A 44 -4.95 -16.20 20.93
C ALA A 44 -3.85 -17.26 20.99
N GLY A 45 -2.90 -17.14 21.91
CA GLY A 45 -1.92 -18.21 22.11
C GLY A 45 -0.92 -18.38 20.97
N GLY A 46 -0.79 -17.40 20.06
CA GLY A 46 0.03 -17.54 18.86
C GLY A 46 -0.65 -18.27 17.70
N ARG A 47 -1.98 -18.37 17.75
CA ARG A 47 -2.80 -18.96 16.70
C ARG A 47 -3.05 -17.94 15.59
N MET A 48 -2.75 -18.28 14.33
CA MET A 48 -3.13 -17.49 13.15
C MET A 48 -4.02 -18.30 12.22
N GLY A 49 -5.32 -18.36 12.55
CA GLY A 49 -6.32 -19.06 11.76
C GLY A 49 -7.08 -20.13 12.56
N LEU A 50 -8.19 -20.61 11.99
CA LEU A 50 -9.10 -21.53 12.70
C LEU A 50 -8.52 -22.93 12.93
N ARG A 51 -7.51 -23.32 12.13
CA ARG A 51 -6.88 -24.66 12.16
C ARG A 51 -5.53 -24.70 12.85
N ASP A 52 -5.01 -23.53 13.21
CA ASP A 52 -3.71 -23.45 13.85
C ASP A 52 -3.85 -23.83 15.34
N THR A 53 -2.81 -24.41 15.92
CA THR A 53 -2.84 -24.80 17.34
C THR A 53 -2.21 -23.70 18.17
N ALA A 54 -2.72 -23.51 19.38
CA ALA A 54 -2.12 -22.58 20.33
C ALA A 54 -0.68 -23.02 20.65
N ARG A 55 0.24 -22.06 20.60
CA ARG A 55 1.65 -22.24 20.97
C ARG A 55 1.89 -21.94 22.44
N TRP A 56 1.02 -21.16 23.07
CA TRP A 56 0.98 -20.87 24.51
C TRP A 56 -0.48 -20.72 24.96
N ASP A 57 -0.68 -20.56 26.27
CA ASP A 57 -2.01 -20.45 26.87
C ASP A 57 -2.83 -19.32 26.23
N GLU A 58 -3.99 -19.69 25.66
CA GLU A 58 -4.89 -18.74 25.02
C GLU A 58 -5.61 -17.89 26.08
N THR A 59 -5.56 -16.57 25.92
CA THR A 59 -6.35 -15.63 26.73
C THR A 59 -7.71 -15.33 26.08
N ALA A 60 -7.79 -15.42 24.75
CA ALA A 60 -9.01 -15.20 23.97
C ALA A 60 -9.01 -16.03 22.68
N ALA A 61 -10.21 -16.37 22.18
CA ALA A 61 -10.33 -17.12 20.93
C ALA A 61 -9.92 -16.26 19.71
N TRP A 62 -9.19 -16.85 18.76
CA TRP A 62 -8.88 -16.19 17.48
C TRP A 62 -10.07 -16.19 16.52
N PRO A 63 -10.33 -15.07 15.80
CA PRO A 63 -9.86 -13.72 16.10
C PRO A 63 -10.77 -13.06 17.15
N LEU A 64 -10.18 -12.36 18.13
CA LEU A 64 -10.95 -11.60 19.13
C LEU A 64 -11.62 -10.39 18.48
N ILE A 65 -10.86 -9.64 17.69
CA ILE A 65 -11.33 -8.51 16.88
C ILE A 65 -11.20 -8.93 15.41
N PRO A 66 -12.29 -9.29 14.72
CA PRO A 66 -12.23 -9.61 13.30
C PRO A 66 -11.81 -8.36 12.52
N LEU A 67 -11.04 -8.55 11.44
CA LEU A 67 -10.64 -7.48 10.53
C LEU A 67 -11.46 -7.56 9.24
N PRO A 68 -12.51 -6.74 9.07
CA PRO A 68 -13.34 -6.76 7.87
C PRO A 68 -12.55 -6.38 6.61
N ALA A 69 -12.69 -7.17 5.54
CA ALA A 69 -11.97 -6.96 4.29
C ALA A 69 -12.22 -5.57 3.67
N PHE A 70 -13.43 -5.03 3.79
CA PHE A 70 -13.77 -3.73 3.23
C PHE A 70 -12.94 -2.58 3.81
N LEU A 71 -12.47 -2.68 5.06
CA LEU A 71 -11.61 -1.67 5.68
C LEU A 71 -10.21 -1.67 5.04
N VAL A 72 -9.65 -2.87 4.81
CA VAL A 72 -8.35 -3.04 4.14
C VAL A 72 -8.42 -2.59 2.69
N ILE A 73 -9.52 -2.91 1.99
CA ILE A 73 -9.78 -2.46 0.61
C ILE A 73 -9.92 -0.94 0.56
N ALA A 74 -10.67 -0.32 1.48
CA ALA A 74 -10.83 1.13 1.55
C ALA A 74 -9.50 1.84 1.82
N ALA A 75 -8.67 1.31 2.73
CA ALA A 75 -7.33 1.82 2.97
C ALA A 75 -6.44 1.70 1.72
N GLY A 76 -6.48 0.55 1.03
CA GLY A 76 -5.78 0.36 -0.24
C GLY A 76 -6.20 1.38 -1.31
N LEU A 77 -7.51 1.58 -1.48
CA LEU A 77 -8.04 2.56 -2.43
C LEU A 77 -7.63 4.00 -2.06
N ALA A 78 -7.69 4.37 -0.78
CA ALA A 78 -7.26 5.69 -0.33
C ALA A 78 -5.76 5.94 -0.61
N ALA A 79 -4.91 4.95 -0.39
CA ALA A 79 -3.49 5.04 -0.74
C ALA A 79 -3.28 5.24 -2.25
N VAL A 80 -4.00 4.50 -3.09
CA VAL A 80 -3.96 4.68 -4.54
C VAL A 80 -4.36 6.10 -4.95
N ILE A 81 -5.45 6.63 -4.39
CA ILE A 81 -5.88 8.02 -4.63
C ILE A 81 -4.77 9.00 -4.21
N GLY A 82 -4.16 8.80 -3.04
CA GLY A 82 -3.04 9.62 -2.57
C GLY A 82 -1.84 9.62 -3.53
N VAL A 83 -1.50 8.45 -4.07
CA VAL A 83 -0.45 8.29 -5.09
C VAL A 83 -0.81 9.05 -6.36
N PHE A 84 -1.99 8.86 -6.93
CA PHE A 84 -2.38 9.53 -8.18
C PHE A 84 -2.52 11.05 -8.03
N LEU A 85 -2.82 11.55 -6.83
CA LEU A 85 -2.81 12.98 -6.54
C LEU A 85 -1.39 13.57 -6.45
N ALA A 86 -0.38 12.79 -6.04
CA ALA A 86 0.98 13.25 -5.85
C ALA A 86 1.89 13.02 -7.07
N VAL A 87 1.77 11.86 -7.72
CA VAL A 87 2.70 11.36 -8.76
C VAL A 87 3.00 12.36 -9.88
N PRO A 88 2.00 13.03 -10.49
CA PRO A 88 2.25 13.98 -11.57
C PRO A 88 3.16 15.15 -11.18
N TYR A 89 3.20 15.48 -9.89
CA TYR A 89 3.86 16.66 -9.35
C TYR A 89 5.21 16.35 -8.69
N PHE A 90 5.63 15.09 -8.59
CA PHE A 90 6.96 14.74 -8.09
C PHE A 90 8.05 15.34 -8.97
N ARG A 91 9.07 15.89 -8.34
CA ARG A 91 10.26 16.49 -8.96
C ARG A 91 11.51 15.76 -8.45
N HIS A 92 12.67 16.14 -8.96
CA HIS A 92 13.91 15.44 -8.62
C HIS A 92 14.30 15.59 -7.14
N ASP A 93 14.06 16.77 -6.56
CA ASP A 93 14.23 17.11 -5.14
C ASP A 93 13.27 16.34 -4.20
N THR A 94 12.22 15.72 -4.75
CA THR A 94 11.23 14.92 -4.01
C THR A 94 11.28 13.44 -4.38
N ALA A 95 12.39 12.98 -4.97
CA ALA A 95 12.56 11.58 -5.38
C ALA A 95 12.53 10.60 -4.19
N ASP A 96 13.04 11.00 -3.02
CA ASP A 96 13.03 10.15 -1.82
C ASP A 96 11.61 9.84 -1.34
N ASP A 97 10.70 10.83 -1.41
CA ASP A 97 9.29 10.65 -1.08
C ASP A 97 8.61 9.67 -2.06
N LEU A 98 8.97 9.72 -3.35
CA LEU A 98 8.46 8.78 -4.35
C LEU A 98 8.92 7.35 -4.05
N VAL A 99 10.19 7.16 -3.70
CA VAL A 99 10.74 5.84 -3.33
C VAL A 99 10.07 5.32 -2.07
N LEU A 100 9.93 6.16 -1.04
CA LEU A 100 9.24 5.80 0.20
C LEU A 100 7.80 5.36 -0.08
N MET A 101 7.04 6.13 -0.86
CA MET A 101 5.67 5.77 -1.25
C MET A 101 5.64 4.45 -2.03
N GLY A 102 6.60 4.21 -2.93
CA GLY A 102 6.74 2.93 -3.64
C GLY A 102 6.96 1.74 -2.71
N VAL A 103 7.92 1.84 -1.80
CA VAL A 103 8.24 0.80 -0.83
C VAL A 103 7.05 0.53 0.09
N VAL A 104 6.42 1.58 0.61
CA VAL A 104 5.25 1.46 1.49
C VAL A 104 4.06 0.85 0.75
N SER A 105 3.81 1.22 -0.51
CA SER A 105 2.77 0.59 -1.35
C SER A 105 2.97 -0.92 -1.48
N ILE A 106 4.21 -1.37 -1.73
CA ILE A 106 4.52 -2.80 -1.89
C ILE A 106 4.39 -3.54 -0.55
N ILE A 107 5.00 -3.01 0.52
CA ILE A 107 5.06 -3.70 1.82
C ILE A 107 3.69 -3.68 2.50
N LEU A 108 3.15 -2.48 2.78
CA LEU A 108 1.94 -2.36 3.58
C LEU A 108 0.68 -2.70 2.79
N PHE A 109 0.61 -2.42 1.50
CA PHE A 109 -0.64 -2.64 0.77
C PHE A 109 -0.59 -3.83 -0.19
N GLY A 110 0.60 -4.24 -0.65
CA GLY A 110 0.79 -5.49 -1.37
C GLY A 110 0.86 -6.67 -0.40
N PHE A 111 2.02 -6.82 0.26
CA PHE A 111 2.28 -7.99 1.09
C PHE A 111 1.36 -8.10 2.31
N MET A 112 1.09 -7.01 3.03
CA MET A 112 0.23 -7.10 4.22
C MET A 112 -1.21 -7.48 3.87
N SER A 113 -1.75 -6.98 2.75
CA SER A 113 -3.09 -7.35 2.29
C SER A 113 -3.19 -8.83 1.94
N LEU A 114 -2.14 -9.40 1.33
CA LEU A 114 -2.05 -10.83 1.06
C LEU A 114 -1.90 -11.64 2.35
N PHE A 115 -1.13 -11.14 3.32
CA PHE A 115 -1.05 -11.74 4.65
C PHE A 115 -2.43 -11.80 5.31
N PHE A 116 -3.18 -10.68 5.34
CA PHE A 116 -4.55 -10.66 5.89
C PHE A 116 -5.49 -11.60 5.17
N ALA A 117 -5.38 -11.71 3.84
CA ALA A 117 -6.17 -12.62 3.04
C ALA A 117 -5.95 -14.10 3.43
N GLY A 118 -4.72 -14.44 3.87
CA GLY A 118 -4.37 -15.77 4.34
C GLY A 118 -4.81 -16.06 5.77
N VAL A 119 -4.79 -15.07 6.68
CA VAL A 119 -5.12 -15.30 8.11
C VAL A 119 -6.60 -15.06 8.45
N TYR A 120 -7.32 -14.26 7.66
CA TYR A 120 -8.75 -13.97 7.82
C TYR A 120 -9.58 -14.61 6.70
N THR A 121 -9.73 -15.94 6.75
CA THR A 121 -10.30 -16.78 5.67
C THR A 121 -11.83 -16.87 5.62
N SER A 122 -12.58 -16.11 6.45
CA SER A 122 -14.04 -16.27 6.54
C SER A 122 -14.73 -16.04 5.18
N THR A 123 -15.59 -17.00 4.79
CA THR A 123 -16.51 -17.22 3.63
C THR A 123 -16.85 -16.11 2.63
N SER A 124 -16.48 -14.85 2.85
CA SER A 124 -16.40 -13.84 1.82
C SER A 124 -15.00 -13.92 1.18
N GLY A 125 -14.76 -14.84 0.24
CA GLY A 125 -13.45 -15.00 -0.40
C GLY A 125 -13.52 -15.81 -1.69
N ILE A 126 -12.37 -16.03 -2.34
CA ILE A 126 -12.28 -16.99 -3.46
C ILE A 126 -12.03 -18.39 -2.85
N PRO A 127 -12.85 -19.41 -3.18
CA PRO A 127 -12.58 -20.79 -2.77
C PRO A 127 -11.23 -21.25 -3.30
N THR A 128 -10.39 -21.88 -2.46
CA THR A 128 -9.09 -22.39 -2.94
C THR A 128 -9.17 -23.78 -3.58
N ASP A 129 -10.34 -24.44 -3.50
CA ASP A 129 -10.61 -25.71 -4.19
C ASP A 129 -12.09 -25.78 -4.64
N PHE A 130 -12.39 -26.53 -5.70
CA PHE A 130 -13.78 -26.77 -6.15
C PHE A 130 -14.57 -27.68 -5.19
N ASP A 131 -13.87 -28.48 -4.38
CA ASP A 131 -14.44 -29.37 -3.34
C ASP A 131 -14.28 -28.81 -1.91
N SER A 132 -13.86 -27.55 -1.76
CA SER A 132 -13.43 -27.04 -0.46
C SER A 132 -14.57 -26.58 0.45
N TYR A 133 -14.54 -27.06 1.69
CA TYR A 133 -15.39 -26.61 2.80
C TYR A 133 -15.37 -25.07 2.93
N PRO A 134 -16.44 -24.41 3.42
CA PRO A 134 -16.58 -22.95 3.52
C PRO A 134 -15.41 -22.20 4.20
N GLU A 135 -14.55 -22.93 4.90
CA GLU A 135 -13.45 -22.44 5.73
C GLU A 135 -12.08 -22.48 5.03
N GLN A 136 -12.05 -22.83 3.74
CA GLN A 136 -10.85 -23.01 2.91
C GLN A 136 -10.84 -22.00 1.75
N GLY A 137 -10.94 -20.71 2.07
CA GLY A 137 -10.89 -19.63 1.07
C GLY A 137 -9.84 -18.58 1.39
N VAL A 138 -9.39 -17.86 0.37
CA VAL A 138 -8.59 -16.64 0.54
C VAL A 138 -9.54 -15.50 0.82
N GLY A 139 -9.39 -14.82 1.96
CA GLY A 139 -10.22 -13.67 2.33
C GLY A 139 -10.11 -12.53 1.30
N TRP A 140 -11.19 -11.78 1.07
CA TRP A 140 -11.23 -10.68 0.08
C TRP A 140 -10.17 -9.57 0.27
N HIS A 141 -9.40 -9.56 1.35
CA HIS A 141 -8.33 -8.58 1.61
C HIS A 141 -7.31 -8.50 0.45
N TRP A 142 -7.13 -9.58 -0.33
CA TRP A 142 -6.27 -9.59 -1.52
C TRP A 142 -6.63 -8.52 -2.57
N ILE A 143 -7.90 -8.09 -2.63
CA ILE A 143 -8.36 -7.02 -3.54
C ILE A 143 -7.54 -5.74 -3.33
N ALA A 144 -7.17 -5.42 -2.09
CA ALA A 144 -6.36 -4.24 -1.79
C ALA A 144 -4.97 -4.31 -2.47
N ALA A 145 -4.37 -5.50 -2.55
CA ALA A 145 -3.11 -5.69 -3.28
C ALA A 145 -3.30 -5.51 -4.80
N ALA A 146 -4.38 -6.05 -5.36
CA ALA A 146 -4.70 -5.89 -6.78
C ALA A 146 -4.91 -4.41 -7.17
N ILE A 147 -5.64 -3.65 -6.34
CA ILE A 147 -5.89 -2.22 -6.53
C ILE A 147 -4.59 -1.40 -6.51
N GLN A 148 -3.53 -1.87 -5.83
CA GLN A 148 -2.26 -1.15 -5.73
C GLN A 148 -1.35 -1.29 -6.95
N ILE A 149 -1.59 -2.27 -7.82
CA ILE A 149 -0.76 -2.50 -9.01
C ILE A 149 -0.64 -1.21 -9.86
N PRO A 150 -1.74 -0.51 -10.22
CA PRO A 150 -1.65 0.78 -10.91
C PRO A 150 -0.81 1.85 -10.19
N ALA A 151 -0.88 1.93 -8.87
CA ALA A 151 -0.12 2.92 -8.10
C ALA A 151 1.38 2.64 -8.11
N VAL A 152 1.78 1.37 -7.94
CA VAL A 152 3.19 0.95 -8.03
C VAL A 152 3.74 1.19 -9.45
N ILE A 153 2.96 0.90 -10.49
CA ILE A 153 3.32 1.21 -11.88
C ILE A 153 3.52 2.72 -12.07
N ALA A 154 2.58 3.54 -11.60
CA ALA A 154 2.65 4.99 -11.73
C ALA A 154 3.90 5.57 -11.05
N LEU A 155 4.19 5.13 -9.82
CA LEU A 155 5.39 5.52 -9.07
C LEU A 155 6.67 5.08 -9.80
N THR A 156 6.72 3.84 -10.28
CA THR A 156 7.88 3.29 -10.99
C THR A 156 8.15 4.05 -12.29
N VAL A 157 7.13 4.27 -13.11
CA VAL A 157 7.24 5.02 -14.36
C VAL A 157 7.72 6.45 -14.08
N ARG A 158 7.18 7.11 -13.05
CA ARG A 158 7.62 8.45 -12.67
C ARG A 158 9.08 8.46 -12.18
N GLY A 159 9.47 7.49 -11.37
CA GLY A 159 10.85 7.33 -10.90
C GLY A 159 11.84 7.15 -12.05
N ILE A 160 11.52 6.29 -13.01
CA ILE A 160 12.34 6.08 -14.22
C ILE A 160 12.44 7.37 -15.04
N SER A 161 11.33 8.09 -15.21
CA SER A 161 11.31 9.36 -15.94
C SER A 161 12.21 10.41 -15.29
N LEU A 162 12.13 10.58 -13.96
CA LEU A 162 12.97 11.52 -13.21
C LEU A 162 14.45 11.13 -13.27
N TYR A 163 14.77 9.84 -13.11
CA TYR A 163 16.14 9.35 -13.20
C TYR A 163 16.76 9.60 -14.58
N ARG A 164 16.01 9.34 -15.66
CA ARG A 164 16.46 9.61 -17.04
C ARG A 164 16.71 11.10 -17.27
N ALA A 165 15.85 11.97 -16.73
CA ALA A 165 16.01 13.42 -16.84
C ALA A 165 17.27 13.92 -16.11
N HIS A 166 17.54 13.39 -14.92
CA HIS A 166 18.76 13.72 -14.16
C HIS A 166 20.03 13.28 -14.92
N LYS A 167 20.04 12.05 -15.44
CA LYS A 167 21.20 11.51 -16.18
C LYS A 167 21.57 12.36 -17.40
N ARG A 168 20.58 12.84 -18.16
CA ARG A 168 20.80 13.70 -19.34
C ARG A 168 21.46 15.03 -18.97
N ARG A 169 20.94 15.71 -17.95
CA ARG A 169 21.51 16.98 -17.47
C ARG A 169 22.98 16.85 -17.06
N LYS A 170 23.35 15.74 -16.41
CA LYS A 170 24.73 15.47 -16.02
C LYS A 170 25.64 15.27 -17.24
N GLN A 171 25.15 14.63 -18.31
CA GLN A 171 25.92 14.44 -19.54
C GLN A 171 26.16 15.78 -20.26
N ASP A 172 25.12 16.63 -20.34
CA ASP A 172 25.23 17.94 -20.99
C ASP A 172 26.23 18.86 -20.27
N SER A 173 26.23 18.87 -18.93
CA SER A 173 27.20 19.65 -18.14
C SER A 173 28.66 19.19 -18.30
N HIS A 174 28.88 17.90 -18.61
CA HIS A 174 30.23 17.40 -18.87
C HIS A 174 30.76 17.82 -20.24
N LEU A 175 29.87 17.99 -21.23
CA LEU A 175 30.22 18.46 -22.57
C LEU A 175 30.51 19.97 -22.62
N GLU A 176 29.87 20.77 -21.77
CA GLU A 176 30.16 22.21 -21.66
C GLU A 176 31.47 22.53 -20.91
N SER A 177 32.00 21.56 -20.16
CA SER A 177 33.24 21.71 -19.37
C SER A 177 34.51 21.20 -20.06
N ALA A 178 34.38 20.60 -21.25
CA ALA A 178 35.47 20.01 -22.04
C ALA A 178 35.78 20.87 -23.27
#